data_AF-A0AA40KVB3-F1
#
_entry.id   AF-A0AA40KVB3-F1
#
_cell.length_a   1.000
_cell.length_b   1.000
_cell.length_c   1.000
_cell.angle_alpha   90.00
_cell.angle_beta   90.00
_cell.angle_gamma   90.00
#
_symmetry.space_group_name_H-M   'P 1'
#
loop_
_entity.id
_entity.type
_entity.pdbx_description
1 polymer ?
#
loop_
_entity_poly.entity_id
_entity_poly.type
_entity_poly.pdbx_seq_one_letter_code
_entity_poly.pdbx_strand_id
1 'polypeptide(L)'
;MCKALGETPVCTCMNNYIGMPPNCRSQCSINSDCAANEACIGDKCRDPCPGSCGVNARCTVVNHTPTCTCPEGFTGDSFITCLPIPSPISKS
;
A
#
# COMPACT_ATOMS: atom_id res chain seq x y z
N MET A 1 6.83 24.51 1.98
CA MET A 1 7.77 24.97 3.03
C MET A 1 8.89 25.76 2.38
N CYS A 2 9.29 26.89 2.94
CA CYS A 2 10.43 27.67 2.46
C CYS A 2 11.47 27.75 3.57
N LYS A 3 12.74 27.51 3.23
CA LYS A 3 13.88 27.60 4.13
C LYS A 3 14.90 28.58 3.55
N ALA A 4 15.44 29.47 4.37
CA ALA A 4 16.53 30.35 3.95
C ALA A 4 17.83 29.52 3.89
N LEU A 5 18.38 29.36 2.68
CA LEU A 5 19.69 28.75 2.46
C LEU A 5 20.60 29.84 1.88
N GLY A 6 21.35 30.53 2.76
CA GLY A 6 22.13 31.71 2.40
C GLY A 6 21.23 32.93 2.13
N GLU A 7 21.53 33.68 1.05
CA GLU A 7 20.75 34.86 0.65
C GLU A 7 19.47 34.52 -0.14
N THR A 8 19.33 33.28 -0.62
CA THR A 8 18.16 32.85 -1.41
C THR A 8 17.24 31.91 -0.62
N PRO A 9 15.92 32.19 -0.55
CA PRO A 9 14.97 31.26 0.04
C PRO A 9 14.71 30.08 -0.92
N VAL A 10 14.89 28.86 -0.44
CA VAL A 10 14.57 27.63 -1.17
C VAL A 10 13.23 27.10 -0.68
N CYS A 11 12.28 26.97 -1.60
CA CYS A 11 10.95 26.48 -1.31
C CYS A 11 10.74 25.07 -1.88
N THR A 12 10.18 24.19 -1.07
CA THR A 12 9.77 22.83 -1.45
C THR A 12 8.29 22.62 -1.11
N CYS A 13 7.63 21.69 -1.79
CA CYS A 13 6.25 21.36 -1.50
C CYS A 13 6.08 20.74 -0.10
N MET A 14 4.89 20.90 0.48
CA MET A 14 4.57 20.35 1.80
C MET A 14 4.48 18.81 1.71
N ASN A 15 4.57 18.11 2.85
CA ASN A 15 4.60 16.65 2.89
C ASN A 15 3.52 16.02 2.00
N ASN A 16 3.91 15.03 1.19
CA ASN A 16 3.10 14.31 0.19
C ASN A 16 2.74 15.08 -1.10
N TYR A 17 3.15 16.34 -1.27
CA TYR A 17 2.98 17.08 -2.52
C TYR A 17 4.25 17.05 -3.36
N ILE A 18 4.09 16.92 -4.67
CA ILE A 18 5.17 16.86 -5.67
C ILE A 18 5.21 18.16 -6.50
N GLY A 19 6.39 18.42 -7.08
CA GLY A 19 6.65 19.60 -7.91
C GLY A 19 7.40 20.70 -7.16
N MET A 20 7.32 21.92 -7.70
CA MET A 20 7.95 23.11 -7.14
C MET A 20 6.90 24.18 -6.87
N PRO A 21 6.97 24.88 -5.73
CA PRO A 21 6.10 26.01 -5.44
C PRO A 21 6.18 27.08 -6.55
N PRO A 22 5.05 27.71 -6.94
CA PRO A 22 3.71 27.59 -6.37
C PRO A 22 2.89 26.39 -6.90
N ASN A 23 3.39 25.66 -7.90
CA ASN A 23 2.67 24.58 -8.59
C ASN A 23 2.79 23.22 -7.88
N CYS A 24 2.67 23.23 -6.54
CA CYS A 24 2.61 21.99 -5.79
C CYS A 24 1.31 21.26 -6.11
N ARG A 25 1.40 19.96 -6.39
CA ARG A 25 0.23 19.10 -6.62
C ARG A 25 0.33 17.83 -5.79
N SER A 26 -0.81 17.23 -5.48
CA SER A 26 -0.85 15.87 -4.93
C SER A 26 -0.19 14.90 -5.90
N GLN A 27 0.31 13.78 -5.38
CA GLN A 27 0.78 12.73 -6.27
C GLN A 27 -0.39 12.05 -6.98
N CYS A 28 -1.52 11.88 -6.30
CA CYS A 28 -2.77 11.33 -6.84
C CYS A 28 -3.98 12.01 -6.20
N SER A 29 -5.14 11.96 -6.87
CA SER A 29 -6.45 12.31 -6.27
C SER A 29 -7.45 11.15 -6.30
N ILE A 30 -7.21 10.15 -7.14
CA ILE A 30 -8.02 8.94 -7.27
C ILE A 30 -7.10 7.74 -7.48
N ASN A 31 -7.61 6.54 -7.18
CA ASN A 31 -6.85 5.31 -7.33
C ASN A 31 -6.30 5.10 -8.75
N SER A 32 -7.07 5.47 -9.78
CA SER A 32 -6.69 5.35 -11.20
C SER A 32 -5.51 6.23 -11.63
N ASP A 33 -5.06 7.16 -10.78
CA ASP A 33 -3.85 7.94 -11.00
C ASP A 33 -2.59 7.15 -10.63
N CYS A 34 -2.74 6.11 -9.82
CA CYS A 34 -1.66 5.24 -9.37
C CYS A 34 -1.49 4.01 -10.27
N ALA A 35 -0.39 3.28 -10.10
CA ALA A 35 -0.24 1.98 -10.73
C ALA A 35 -1.31 1.00 -10.21
N ALA A 36 -1.61 -0.05 -10.99
CA ALA A 36 -2.63 -1.04 -10.63
C ALA A 36 -2.34 -1.76 -9.30
N ASN A 37 -1.07 -1.80 -8.89
CA ASN A 37 -0.60 -2.38 -7.63
C ASN A 37 -0.51 -1.37 -6.45
N GLU A 38 -1.02 -0.16 -6.62
CA GLU A 38 -1.01 0.92 -5.61
C GLU A 38 -2.41 1.53 -5.47
N ALA A 39 -2.68 2.22 -4.38
CA ALA A 39 -3.92 2.97 -4.16
C ALA A 39 -3.62 4.40 -3.72
N CYS A 40 -4.56 5.31 -3.97
CA CYS A 40 -4.41 6.70 -3.56
C CYS A 40 -4.77 6.85 -2.08
N ILE A 41 -3.75 6.93 -1.22
CA ILE A 41 -3.89 6.98 0.24
C ILE A 41 -3.22 8.26 0.75
N GLY A 42 -4.04 9.24 1.14
CA GLY A 42 -3.56 10.53 1.64
C GLY A 42 -2.76 11.30 0.59
N ASP A 43 -3.35 11.47 -0.60
CA ASP A 43 -2.79 12.21 -1.74
C ASP A 43 -1.50 11.61 -2.31
N LYS A 44 -1.22 10.34 -1.98
CA LYS A 44 -0.03 9.60 -2.38
C LYS A 44 -0.37 8.17 -2.81
N CYS A 45 0.23 7.71 -3.90
CA CYS A 45 0.20 6.31 -4.32
C CYS A 45 1.01 5.49 -3.33
N ARG A 46 0.34 4.54 -2.69
CA ARG A 46 0.92 3.64 -1.68
C ARG A 46 0.34 2.25 -1.85
N ASP A 47 1.12 1.26 -1.45
CA ASP A 47 0.66 -0.11 -1.36
C ASP A 47 -0.44 -0.23 -0.29
N PRO A 48 -1.67 -0.70 -0.62
CA PRO A 48 -2.77 -0.85 0.34
C PRO A 48 -2.67 -2.14 1.17
N CYS A 49 -1.70 -3.02 0.91
CA CYS A 49 -1.57 -4.29 1.65
C CYS A 49 -1.21 -4.19 3.14
N PRO A 50 -0.36 -3.26 3.61
CA PRO A 50 0.07 -3.22 5.00
C PRO A 50 -1.13 -2.96 5.93
N GLY A 51 -1.45 -3.95 6.77
CA GLY A 51 -2.58 -3.89 7.71
C GLY A 51 -3.94 -4.31 7.16
N SER A 52 -4.02 -4.72 5.89
CA SER A 52 -5.29 -5.13 5.26
C SER A 52 -5.62 -6.63 5.41
N CYS A 53 -4.60 -7.49 5.52
CA CYS A 53 -4.78 -8.95 5.56
C CYS A 53 -4.42 -9.55 6.92
N GLY A 54 -4.99 -10.72 7.19
CA GLY A 54 -4.77 -11.50 8.40
C GLY A 54 -3.38 -12.13 8.49
N VAL A 55 -3.08 -12.73 9.64
CA VAL A 55 -1.78 -13.39 9.88
C VAL A 55 -1.62 -14.59 8.93
N ASN A 56 -0.42 -14.76 8.37
CA ASN A 56 -0.09 -15.78 7.36
C ASN A 56 -0.92 -15.73 6.06
N ALA A 57 -1.67 -14.66 5.82
CA ALA A 57 -2.35 -14.44 4.55
C ALA A 57 -1.41 -13.77 3.54
N ARG A 58 -1.53 -14.15 2.28
CA ARG A 58 -0.88 -13.49 1.15
C ARG A 58 -1.76 -12.32 0.70
N CYS A 59 -1.20 -11.12 0.73
CA CYS A 59 -1.83 -9.95 0.14
C CYS A 59 -1.40 -9.76 -1.32
N THR A 60 -2.37 -9.44 -2.18
CA THR A 60 -2.15 -9.05 -3.58
C THR A 60 -3.03 -7.86 -3.89
N VAL A 61 -2.56 -6.91 -4.70
CA VAL A 61 -3.36 -5.73 -5.05
C VAL A 61 -3.98 -5.95 -6.42
N VAL A 62 -5.30 -5.89 -6.48
CA VAL A 62 -6.08 -6.08 -7.72
C VAL A 62 -6.96 -4.84 -7.89
N ASN A 63 -6.78 -4.10 -8.98
CA ASN A 63 -7.49 -2.83 -9.23
C ASN A 63 -7.44 -1.88 -8.01
N HIS A 64 -6.22 -1.60 -7.51
CA HIS A 64 -6.00 -0.72 -6.36
C HIS A 64 -6.64 -1.20 -5.04
N THR A 65 -7.12 -2.45 -4.98
CA THR A 65 -7.79 -3.03 -3.82
C THR A 65 -6.98 -4.19 -3.27
N PRO A 66 -6.69 -4.22 -1.95
CA PRO A 66 -5.99 -5.35 -1.36
C PRO A 66 -6.91 -6.58 -1.35
N THR A 67 -6.40 -7.67 -1.89
CA THR A 67 -7.04 -8.99 -1.93
C THR A 67 -6.20 -9.95 -1.11
N CYS A 68 -6.82 -10.51 -0.07
CA CYS A 68 -6.18 -11.43 0.85
C CYS A 68 -6.54 -12.87 0.49
N THR A 69 -5.53 -13.75 0.47
CA THR A 69 -5.71 -15.18 0.17
C THR A 69 -4.82 -16.02 1.08
N CYS A 70 -5.29 -17.20 1.49
CA CYS A 70 -4.41 -18.16 2.16
C CYS A 70 -3.49 -18.81 1.12
N PRO A 71 -2.16 -18.83 1.34
CA PRO A 71 -1.24 -19.49 0.43
C PRO A 71 -1.44 -21.02 0.43
N GLU A 72 -0.85 -21.69 -0.56
CA GLU A 72 -0.93 -23.15 -0.68
C GLU A 72 -0.44 -23.84 0.61
N GLY A 73 -1.18 -24.84 1.07
CA GLY A 73 -0.93 -25.50 2.34
C GLY A 73 -1.52 -24.78 3.56
N PHE A 74 -2.25 -23.67 3.39
CA PHE A 74 -2.98 -22.99 4.45
C PHE A 74 -4.49 -22.88 4.15
N THR A 75 -5.30 -22.80 5.20
CA THR A 75 -6.77 -22.67 5.15
C THR A 75 -7.26 -21.76 6.29
N GLY A 76 -8.53 -21.37 6.26
CA GLY A 76 -9.12 -20.48 7.26
C GLY A 76 -9.53 -19.13 6.66
N ASP A 77 -9.56 -18.10 7.50
CA ASP A 77 -10.02 -16.76 7.13
C ASP A 77 -8.84 -15.86 6.77
N SER A 78 -8.74 -15.45 5.51
CA SER A 78 -7.62 -14.64 5.00
C SER A 78 -7.57 -13.20 5.52
N PHE A 79 -8.64 -12.70 6.15
CA PHE A 79 -8.68 -11.38 6.79
C PHE A 79 -8.31 -11.45 8.27
N ILE A 80 -8.43 -12.63 8.90
CA ILE A 80 -8.10 -12.83 10.32
C ILE A 80 -6.78 -13.61 10.46
N THR A 81 -6.76 -14.86 10.02
CA THR A 81 -5.60 -15.77 10.14
C THR A 81 -5.76 -16.98 9.23
N CYS A 82 -4.71 -17.27 8.47
CA CYS A 82 -4.53 -18.52 7.77
C CYS A 82 -3.77 -19.53 8.64
N LEU A 83 -4.29 -20.74 8.72
CA LEU A 83 -3.77 -21.87 9.49
C LEU A 83 -3.22 -22.94 8.55
N PRO A 84 -2.12 -23.63 8.89
CA PRO A 84 -1.62 -24.73 8.07
C PRO A 84 -2.67 -25.83 7.97
N ILE A 85 -2.89 -26.33 6.76
CA ILE A 85 -3.79 -27.46 6.51
C ILE A 85 -3.17 -28.69 7.19
N PRO A 86 -3.89 -29.37 8.10
CA PRO A 86 -3.38 -30.61 8.66
C PRO A 86 -3.17 -31.59 7.51
N SER A 87 -1.92 -31.99 7.29
CA SER A 87 -1.61 -33.08 6.36
C SER A 87 -2.50 -34.27 6.72
N PRO A 88 -3.20 -34.90 5.76
CA PRO A 88 -3.85 -36.17 6.05
C PRO A 88 -2.74 -37.07 6.59
N ILE A 89 -2.84 -37.44 7.86
CA ILE A 89 -1.89 -38.34 8.51
C ILE A 89 -1.71 -39.48 7.53
N SER A 90 -0.50 -39.64 7.00
CA SER A 90 -0.14 -40.81 6.20
C SER A 90 -0.40 -42.01 7.09
N LYS A 91 -1.62 -42.56 7.03
CA LYS A 91 -1.91 -43.88 7.57
C LYS A 91 -1.16 -44.84 6.68
N SER A 92 0.07 -45.12 7.06
CA SER A 92 0.79 -46.32 6.64
C SER A 92 0.17 -47.55 7.27
#